data_AF-A0A8M1KPE0-F1
#
_entry.id   AF-A0A8M1KPE0-F1
#
_cell.length_a   1.000
_cell.length_b   1.000
_cell.length_c   1.000
_cell.angle_alpha   90.00
_cell.angle_beta   90.00
_cell.angle_gamma   90.00
#
_symmetry.space_group_name_H-M   'P 1'
#
loop_
_entity.id
_entity.type
_entity.pdbx_description
1 polymer ?
#
loop_
_entity_poly.entity_id
_entity_poly.type
_entity_poly.pdbx_seq_one_letter_code
_entity_poly.pdbx_strand_id
1 'polypeptide(L)'
;MTVNLASRMDSTGVSGRIQVPEGTSKILADRGFKREFRGDIFVKGVSEKQGGVRTYFISSREHRSSYAERLTSRSGQYGRNTLSGVVFSLVQARKKEELREANGGFHLLEVS
;
A
#
# COMPACT_ATOMS: atom_id res chain seq x y z
N MET A 1 12.90 22.30 25.13
CA MET A 1 12.64 23.16 23.96
C MET A 1 12.30 22.24 22.77
N THR A 2 11.06 21.74 22.71
CA THR A 2 10.64 20.75 21.67
C THR A 2 9.13 20.78 21.48
N VAL A 3 8.39 21.00 22.57
CA VAL A 3 6.91 21.13 22.60
C VAL A 3 6.34 22.23 21.70
N ASN A 4 7.04 23.36 21.52
CA ASN A 4 6.55 24.46 20.65
C ASN A 4 6.71 24.18 19.15
N LEU A 5 7.61 23.27 18.76
CA LEU A 5 7.81 22.95 17.34
C LEU A 5 6.73 21.98 16.86
N ALA A 6 6.43 20.95 17.64
CA ALA A 6 5.40 19.97 17.32
C ALA A 6 4.02 20.62 17.17
N SER A 7 3.60 21.44 18.13
CA SER A 7 2.30 22.13 18.07
C SER A 7 2.20 23.07 16.86
N ARG A 8 3.32 23.70 16.45
CA ARG A 8 3.34 24.56 15.26
C ARG A 8 3.25 23.76 13.97
N MET A 9 3.85 22.57 13.90
CA MET A 9 3.66 21.66 12.78
C MET A 9 2.19 21.25 12.65
N ASP A 10 1.53 20.93 13.76
CA ASP A 10 0.11 20.55 13.74
C ASP A 10 -0.78 21.73 13.34
N SER A 11 -0.56 22.93 13.93
CA SER A 11 -1.38 24.12 13.65
C SER A 11 -1.27 24.64 12.22
N THR A 12 -0.12 24.40 11.58
CA THR A 12 0.11 24.79 10.18
C THR A 12 -0.12 23.63 9.23
N GLY A 13 -0.42 22.43 9.73
CA GLY A 13 -0.59 21.21 8.95
C GLY A 13 -1.73 21.30 7.93
N VAL A 14 -1.68 20.42 6.94
CA VAL A 14 -2.76 20.23 5.96
C VAL A 14 -3.31 18.83 6.15
N SER A 15 -4.63 18.70 6.23
CA SER A 15 -5.30 17.40 6.42
C SER A 15 -4.85 16.39 5.36
N GLY A 16 -4.54 15.17 5.78
CA GLY A 16 -4.05 14.11 4.90
C GLY A 16 -2.60 14.27 4.43
N ARG A 17 -1.87 15.31 4.84
CA ARG A 17 -0.45 15.49 4.53
C ARG A 17 0.39 15.48 5.81
N ILE A 18 1.57 14.87 5.72
CA ILE A 18 2.53 14.83 6.83
C ILE A 18 3.53 15.95 6.62
N GLN A 19 3.52 16.97 7.49
CA GLN A 19 4.51 18.04 7.50
C GLN A 19 5.61 17.74 8.51
N VAL A 20 6.87 17.93 8.11
CA VAL A 20 8.04 17.74 8.97
C VAL A 20 9.07 18.85 8.78
N PRO A 21 9.89 19.16 9.80
CA PRO A 21 11.02 20.08 9.66
C PRO A 21 12.14 19.46 8.80
N GLU A 22 13.05 20.30 8.30
CA GLU A 22 14.12 19.90 7.39
C GLU A 22 14.96 18.70 7.88
N GLY A 23 15.38 18.69 9.15
CA GLY A 23 16.19 17.62 9.72
C GLY A 23 15.50 16.24 9.62
N THR A 24 14.23 16.19 10.01
CA THR A 24 13.39 14.98 9.89
C THR A 24 13.17 14.61 8.43
N SER A 25 12.97 15.59 7.55
CA SER A 25 12.76 15.35 6.13
C SER A 25 13.98 14.71 5.45
N LYS A 26 15.21 15.05 5.86
CA LYS A 26 16.44 14.43 5.34
C LYS A 26 16.49 12.95 5.71
N ILE A 27 16.26 12.62 6.98
CA ILE A 27 16.24 11.24 7.47
C ILE A 27 15.18 10.39 6.73
N LEU A 28 14.00 10.97 6.46
CA LEU A 28 12.95 10.27 5.72
C LEU A 28 13.29 10.10 4.23
N ALA A 29 13.93 11.10 3.61
CA ALA A 29 14.40 11.00 2.24
C ALA A 29 15.45 9.88 2.08
N ASP A 30 16.38 9.76 3.02
CA ASP A 30 17.39 8.68 3.02
C ASP A 30 16.74 7.29 3.16
N ARG A 31 15.54 7.23 3.74
CA ARG A 31 14.71 6.01 3.84
C ARG A 31 13.82 5.80 2.60
N GLY A 32 13.96 6.60 1.55
CA GLY A 32 13.24 6.46 0.28
C GLY A 32 11.81 7.02 0.29
N PHE A 33 11.50 7.94 1.20
CA PHE A 33 10.26 8.72 1.13
C PHE A 33 10.45 9.94 0.24
N LYS A 34 9.40 10.31 -0.51
CA LYS A 34 9.37 11.56 -1.26
C LYS A 34 9.13 12.73 -0.32
N ARG A 35 9.85 13.83 -0.58
CA ARG A 35 9.68 15.11 0.11
C ARG A 35 9.39 16.23 -0.87
N GLU A 36 8.48 17.11 -0.49
CA GLU A 36 8.12 18.31 -1.23
C GLU A 36 8.39 19.51 -0.34
N PHE A 37 9.10 20.52 -0.85
CA PHE A 37 9.30 21.75 -0.11
C PHE A 37 7.97 22.48 0.06
N ARG A 38 7.61 22.79 1.31
CA ARG A 38 6.39 23.52 1.63
C ARG A 38 6.65 25.01 1.75
N GLY A 39 7.74 25.38 2.45
CA GLY A 39 8.01 26.75 2.84
C GLY A 39 8.63 26.84 4.24
N ASP A 40 8.93 28.07 4.64
CA ASP A 40 9.40 28.41 5.98
C ASP A 40 8.24 28.76 6.90
N ILE A 41 8.36 28.38 8.17
CA ILE A 41 7.45 28.83 9.21
C ILE A 41 8.19 29.54 10.33
N PHE A 42 7.49 30.43 11.03
CA PHE A 42 8.03 31.07 12.22
C PHE A 42 7.70 30.24 13.47
N VAL A 43 8.74 29.86 14.20
CA VAL A 43 8.61 29.14 15.47
C VAL A 43 9.30 29.96 16.56
N LYS A 44 8.50 30.57 17.45
CA LYS A 44 9.01 31.38 18.56
C LYS A 44 10.08 30.62 19.36
N GLY A 45 11.21 31.29 19.63
CA GLY A 45 12.41 30.73 20.28
C GLY A 45 13.40 30.00 19.36
N VAL A 46 12.93 29.37 18.26
CA VAL A 46 13.83 28.78 17.23
C VAL A 46 14.16 29.84 16.18
N SER A 47 13.13 30.49 15.65
CA SER A 47 13.28 31.43 14.55
C SER A 47 13.93 32.75 14.93
N GLU A 48 13.89 33.11 16.22
CA GLU A 48 14.59 34.27 16.75
C GLU A 48 16.12 34.08 16.74
N LYS A 49 16.60 32.83 16.76
CA LYS A 49 18.04 32.51 16.78
C LYS A 49 18.58 32.11 15.40
N GLN A 50 17.74 31.48 14.58
CA GLN A 50 18.17 30.78 13.36
C GLN A 50 17.37 31.17 12.11
N GLY A 51 16.37 32.05 12.23
CA GLY A 51 15.47 32.41 11.13
C GLY A 51 14.33 31.40 10.90
N GLY A 52 13.66 31.50 9.75
CA GLY A 52 12.54 30.62 9.41
C GLY A 52 12.90 29.13 9.49
N VAL A 53 11.99 28.30 10.00
CA VAL A 53 12.16 26.84 10.01
C VAL A 53 11.62 26.28 8.70
N ARG A 54 12.52 25.72 7.87
CA ARG A 54 12.16 25.03 6.64
C ARG A 54 11.32 23.78 6.92
N THR A 55 10.20 23.67 6.21
CA THR A 55 9.26 22.56 6.32
C THR A 55 9.01 21.88 4.99
N TYR A 56 8.69 20.59 5.08
CA TYR A 56 8.49 19.73 3.94
C TYR A 56 7.26 18.85 4.17
N PHE A 57 6.52 18.57 3.10
CA PHE A 57 5.54 17.51 3.10
C PHE A 57 6.18 16.18 2.71
N ILE A 58 5.75 15.10 3.35
CA ILE A 58 6.20 13.75 3.07
C ILE A 58 5.09 12.98 2.38
N SER A 59 5.42 12.32 1.28
CA SER A 59 4.53 11.39 0.58
C SER A 59 5.10 9.97 0.62
N SER A 60 4.31 9.00 0.15
CA SER A 60 4.65 7.59 0.20
C SER A 60 6.02 7.32 -0.43
N ARG A 61 6.65 6.23 0.05
CA ARG A 61 7.84 5.71 -0.61
C ARG A 61 7.46 5.40 -2.06
N GLU A 62 8.29 5.80 -2.99
CA GLU A 62 8.27 5.24 -4.34
C GLU A 62 8.74 3.80 -4.25
N HIS A 63 7.86 2.91 -3.80
CA HIS A 63 8.18 1.51 -3.75
C HIS A 63 8.14 0.97 -5.17
N ARG A 64 9.32 0.64 -5.69
CA ARG A 64 9.51 -0.49 -6.59
C ARG A 64 8.86 -1.71 -5.89
N SER A 65 7.61 -2.00 -6.27
CA SER A 65 6.65 -2.98 -5.72
C SER A 65 5.51 -2.42 -4.82
N SER A 66 4.69 -1.54 -5.38
CA SER A 66 3.23 -1.69 -5.38
C SER A 66 2.58 -2.45 -4.20
N TYR A 67 2.08 -1.70 -3.21
CA TYR A 67 1.00 -2.18 -2.34
C TYR A 67 -0.23 -2.64 -3.17
N ALA A 68 -0.41 -2.08 -4.37
CA ALA A 68 -1.34 -2.56 -5.38
C ALA A 68 -1.05 -4.00 -5.85
N GLU A 69 0.22 -4.40 -5.97
CA GLU A 69 0.61 -5.75 -6.38
C GLU A 69 0.36 -6.75 -5.26
N ARG A 70 0.54 -6.35 -3.99
CA ARG A 70 0.15 -7.18 -2.85
C ARG A 70 -1.36 -7.39 -2.75
N LEU A 71 -2.18 -6.40 -3.16
CA LEU A 71 -3.64 -6.56 -3.24
C LEU A 71 -4.04 -7.48 -4.40
N THR A 72 -3.37 -7.39 -5.56
CA THR A 72 -3.62 -8.31 -6.68
C THR A 72 -3.12 -9.74 -6.40
N SER A 73 -2.06 -9.91 -5.60
CA SER A 73 -1.59 -11.24 -5.19
C SER A 73 -2.47 -11.87 -4.12
N ARG A 74 -3.10 -11.08 -3.22
CA ARG A 74 -3.98 -11.61 -2.17
C ARG A 74 -5.43 -11.81 -2.63
N SER A 75 -5.93 -11.07 -3.63
CA SER A 75 -7.29 -11.27 -4.17
C SER A 75 -7.50 -12.65 -4.79
N GLY A 76 -6.43 -13.32 -5.25
CA GLY A 76 -6.49 -14.71 -5.73
C GLY A 76 -6.52 -15.80 -4.64
N GLN A 77 -6.28 -15.44 -3.36
CA GLN A 77 -6.24 -16.37 -2.22
C GLN A 77 -7.44 -16.19 -1.28
N TYR A 78 -7.91 -14.96 -1.07
CA TYR A 78 -9.04 -14.69 -0.18
C TYR A 78 -10.38 -15.25 -0.64
N GLY A 79 -10.53 -15.55 -1.93
CA GLY A 79 -11.72 -16.21 -2.47
C GLY A 79 -11.61 -17.74 -2.57
N ARG A 80 -10.43 -18.33 -2.35
CA ARG A 80 -10.24 -19.80 -2.42
C ARG A 80 -10.53 -20.50 -1.10
N ASN A 81 -10.41 -19.77 0.01
CA ASN A 81 -10.54 -20.32 1.36
C ASN A 81 -11.91 -20.06 1.99
N THR A 82 -12.84 -19.43 1.26
CA THR A 82 -14.22 -19.26 1.71
C THR A 82 -15.04 -20.48 1.31
N LEU A 83 -16.07 -20.80 2.09
CA LEU A 83 -17.02 -21.86 1.74
C LEU A 83 -17.62 -21.63 0.33
N SER A 84 -17.90 -20.37 -0.02
CA SER A 84 -18.39 -20.00 -1.36
C SER A 84 -17.39 -20.34 -2.47
N GLY A 85 -16.09 -20.13 -2.26
CA GLY A 85 -15.04 -20.48 -3.22
C GLY A 85 -14.86 -21.98 -3.41
N VAL A 86 -14.92 -22.74 -2.31
CA VAL A 86 -14.84 -24.21 -2.35
C VAL A 86 -16.05 -24.79 -3.07
N VAL A 87 -17.27 -24.37 -2.70
CA VAL A 87 -18.51 -24.84 -3.34
C VAL A 87 -18.52 -24.53 -4.83
N PHE A 88 -18.17 -23.30 -5.21
CA PHE A 88 -18.07 -22.91 -6.62
C PHE A 88 -17.07 -23.79 -7.39
N SER A 89 -15.90 -24.07 -6.78
CA SER A 89 -14.88 -24.93 -7.40
C SER A 89 -15.36 -26.37 -7.59
N LEU A 90 -16.08 -26.93 -6.61
CA LEU A 90 -16.65 -28.29 -6.68
C LEU A 90 -17.74 -28.40 -7.74
N VAL A 91 -18.64 -27.40 -7.83
CA VAL A 91 -19.71 -27.36 -8.84
C VAL A 91 -19.11 -27.31 -10.26
N GLN A 92 -18.06 -26.51 -10.46
CA GLN A 92 -17.37 -26.40 -11.74
C GLN A 92 -16.61 -27.69 -12.10
N ALA A 93 -16.00 -28.37 -11.13
CA ALA A 93 -15.33 -29.66 -11.34
C ALA A 93 -16.32 -30.73 -11.80
N ARG A 94 -17.48 -30.84 -11.11
CA ARG A 94 -18.56 -31.77 -11.49
C ARG A 94 -19.10 -31.49 -12.90
N LYS A 95 -19.36 -30.22 -13.23
CA LYS A 95 -19.85 -29.83 -14.56
C LYS A 95 -18.84 -30.17 -15.67
N LYS A 96 -17.54 -30.10 -15.36
CA LYS A 96 -16.47 -30.50 -16.28
C LYS A 96 -16.40 -32.02 -16.47
N GLU A 97 -16.70 -32.81 -15.44
CA GLU A 97 -16.82 -34.27 -15.54
C GLU A 97 -18.04 -34.66 -16.38
N GLU A 98 -19.20 -34.04 -16.14
CA GLU A 98 -20.42 -34.27 -16.94
C GLU A 98 -20.20 -33.96 -18.43
N LEU A 99 -19.48 -32.87 -18.74
CA LEU A 99 -19.07 -32.56 -20.12
C LEU A 99 -18.06 -33.56 -20.69
N ARG A 100 -17.16 -34.10 -19.85
CA ARG A 100 -16.17 -35.11 -20.26
C ARG A 100 -16.82 -36.48 -20.52
N GLU A 101 -17.84 -36.83 -19.75
CA GLU A 101 -18.66 -38.02 -19.97
C GLU A 101 -19.57 -37.84 -21.20
N ALA A 102 -20.19 -36.67 -21.35
CA ALA A 102 -20.97 -36.32 -22.54
C ALA A 102 -20.15 -36.31 -23.84
N ASN A 103 -18.85 -36.01 -23.75
CA ASN A 103 -17.91 -36.01 -24.87
C ASN A 103 -17.28 -37.40 -25.15
N GLY A 104 -17.83 -38.50 -24.61
CA GLY A 104 -17.55 -39.86 -25.07
C GLY A 104 -16.29 -40.50 -24.48
N GLY A 105 -16.15 -40.50 -23.15
CA GLY A 105 -15.07 -41.19 -22.45
C GLY A 105 -15.14 -42.72 -22.51
N PHE A 106 -14.96 -43.34 -23.67
CA PHE A 106 -14.70 -44.78 -23.81
C PHE A 106 -13.77 -45.06 -25.00
N HIS A 107 -12.54 -45.50 -24.73
CA HIS A 107 -11.80 -46.38 -25.63
C HIS A 107 -11.48 -47.66 -24.86
N LEU A 108 -12.32 -48.67 -25.05
CA LEU A 108 -12.04 -50.07 -24.78
C LEU A 108 -10.93 -50.48 -25.76
N LEU A 109 -9.72 -50.71 -25.26
CA LEU A 109 -8.72 -51.47 -26.01
C LEU A 109 -8.92 -52.94 -25.67
N GLU A 110 -9.85 -53.56 -26.40
CA GLU A 110 -9.84 -54.99 -26.62
C GLU A 110 -8.84 -55.25 -27.74
N VAL A 111 -7.68 -55.83 -27.44
CA VAL A 111 -6.85 -56.48 -28.47
C VAL A 111 -6.20 -57.73 -27.88
N SER A 112 -6.53 -58.84 -28.55
CA SER A 112 -6.03 -60.23 -28.58
C SER A 112 -4.84 -60.66 -27.74
#